data_AF-A0A1T3WIQ1-F1
#
_entry.id   AF-A0A1T3WIQ1-F1
#
_cell.length_a   1.000
_cell.length_b   1.000
_cell.length_c   1.000
_cell.angle_alpha   90.00
_cell.angle_beta   90.00
_cell.angle_gamma   90.00
#
_symmetry.space_group_name_H-M   'P 1'
#
loop_
_entity.id
_entity.type
_entity.pdbx_description
1 polymer ?
#
loop_
_entity_poly.entity_id
_entity_poly.type
_entity_poly.pdbx_seq_one_letter_code
_entity_poly.pdbx_strand_id
1 'polypeptide(L)'
;MTDRRKQGLQKMNEVYGWEMPDIEGDPYFDLTVEHLFGTIWTRPGLSMRDKRLLTLAAVTAVGNSDLAEIQVNAALHNEEITAEELKEVAVFLTHYLGFPLGSKLDGAVSKV
;
A
#
# COMPACT_ATOMS: atom_id res chain seq x y z
N MET A 1 -18.96 -14.29 10.94
CA MET A 1 -17.72 -14.06 10.17
C MET A 1 -17.34 -15.29 9.35
N THR A 2 -17.21 -15.15 8.04
CA THR A 2 -16.72 -16.19 7.11
C THR A 2 -15.19 -16.34 7.24
N ASP A 3 -14.63 -17.50 6.85
CA ASP A 3 -13.17 -17.70 6.84
C ASP A 3 -12.45 -16.67 5.95
N ARG A 4 -13.09 -16.28 4.84
CA ARG A 4 -12.56 -15.27 3.92
C ARG A 4 -12.49 -13.88 4.55
N ARG A 5 -13.53 -13.46 5.27
CA ARG A 5 -13.51 -12.17 5.97
C ARG A 5 -12.40 -12.13 7.01
N LYS A 6 -12.23 -13.20 7.79
CA LYS A 6 -11.16 -13.31 8.79
C LYS A 6 -9.77 -13.15 8.16
N GLN A 7 -9.51 -13.87 7.06
CA GLN A 7 -8.27 -13.74 6.30
C GLN A 7 -8.09 -12.33 5.73
N GLY A 8 -9.18 -11.73 5.24
CA GLY A 8 -9.21 -10.36 4.72
C GLY A 8 -8.82 -9.33 5.76
N LEU A 9 -9.41 -9.38 6.96
CA LEU A 9 -9.08 -8.47 8.07
C LEU A 9 -7.61 -8.65 8.49
N GLN A 10 -7.14 -9.89 8.61
CA GLN A 10 -5.74 -10.16 8.92
C GLN A 10 -4.80 -9.56 7.87
N LYS A 11 -5.08 -9.77 6.58
CA LYS A 11 -4.26 -9.22 5.50
C LYS A 11 -4.37 -7.70 5.41
N MET A 12 -5.54 -7.11 5.67
CA MET A 12 -5.72 -5.67 5.70
C MET A 12 -4.85 -5.04 6.80
N ASN A 13 -4.87 -5.60 8.01
CA ASN A 13 -4.04 -5.15 9.12
C ASN A 13 -2.55 -5.29 8.80
N GLU A 14 -2.14 -6.39 8.16
CA GLU A 14 -0.78 -6.57 7.68
C GLU A 14 -0.40 -5.51 6.63
N VAL A 15 -1.27 -5.21 5.65
CA VAL A 15 -0.96 -4.22 4.60
C VAL A 15 -0.84 -2.80 5.14
N TYR A 16 -1.66 -2.42 6.11
CA TYR A 16 -1.66 -1.07 6.68
C TYR A 16 -0.71 -0.90 7.87
N GLY A 17 -0.39 -1.98 8.59
CA GLY A 17 0.45 -1.91 9.78
C GLY A 17 -0.29 -1.47 11.05
N TRP A 18 -1.63 -1.51 11.06
CA TRP A 18 -2.45 -1.26 12.25
C TRP A 18 -3.75 -2.06 12.23
N GLU A 19 -4.39 -2.19 13.38
CA GLU A 19 -5.67 -2.88 13.50
C GLU A 19 -6.82 -2.01 12.99
N MET A 20 -7.48 -2.47 11.93
CA MET A 20 -8.64 -1.80 11.35
C MET A 20 -9.94 -2.23 12.04
N PRO A 21 -10.87 -1.30 12.30
CA PRO A 21 -12.18 -1.65 12.83
C PRO A 21 -12.97 -2.49 11.82
N ASP A 22 -13.59 -3.58 12.26
CA ASP A 22 -14.46 -4.40 11.43
C ASP A 22 -15.86 -3.77 11.33
N ILE A 23 -16.20 -3.24 10.15
CA ILE A 23 -17.50 -2.61 9.86
C ILE A 23 -18.33 -3.59 9.04
N GLU A 24 -18.87 -4.63 9.69
CA GLU A 24 -19.69 -5.64 9.04
C GLU A 24 -21.04 -5.10 8.56
N GLY A 25 -21.39 -5.39 7.30
CA GLY A 25 -22.64 -4.97 6.67
C GLY A 25 -22.54 -3.66 5.88
N ASP A 26 -21.39 -2.98 5.90
CA ASP A 26 -21.12 -1.88 4.96
C ASP A 26 -20.66 -2.46 3.61
N PRO A 27 -21.39 -2.23 2.50
CA PRO A 27 -21.07 -2.87 1.22
C PRO A 27 -19.66 -2.56 0.69
N TYR A 28 -19.12 -1.37 0.98
CA TYR A 28 -17.80 -0.97 0.52
C TYR A 28 -16.70 -1.63 1.36
N PHE A 29 -16.85 -1.62 2.67
CA PHE A 29 -15.94 -2.27 3.60
C PHE A 29 -15.93 -3.79 3.40
N ASP A 30 -17.11 -4.40 3.24
CA ASP A 30 -17.25 -5.84 2.98
C ASP A 30 -16.54 -6.26 1.69
N LEU A 31 -16.71 -5.50 0.60
CA LEU A 31 -15.99 -5.74 -0.65
C LEU A 31 -14.47 -5.59 -0.47
N THR A 32 -14.04 -4.57 0.26
CA THR A 32 -12.63 -4.29 0.52
C THR A 32 -11.98 -5.43 1.33
N VAL A 33 -12.61 -5.86 2.41
CA VAL A 33 -12.10 -6.93 3.26
C VAL A 33 -12.13 -8.27 2.56
N GLU A 34 -13.27 -8.67 2.00
CA GLU A 34 -13.42 -10.03 1.47
C GLU A 34 -12.75 -10.23 0.12
N HIS A 35 -12.82 -9.24 -0.77
CA HIS A 35 -12.27 -9.35 -2.11
C HIS A 35 -10.85 -8.77 -2.19
N LEU A 36 -10.65 -7.49 -1.90
CA LEU A 36 -9.32 -6.88 -2.06
C LEU A 36 -8.30 -7.55 -1.13
N PHE A 37 -8.56 -7.60 0.17
CA PHE A 37 -7.59 -8.18 1.11
C PHE A 37 -7.71 -9.69 1.25
N GLY A 38 -8.92 -10.25 1.27
CA GLY A 38 -9.15 -11.68 1.40
C GLY A 38 -8.75 -12.48 0.16
N THR A 39 -8.79 -11.86 -1.03
CA THR A 39 -8.50 -12.54 -2.31
C THR A 39 -7.34 -11.94 -3.07
N ILE A 40 -7.31 -10.62 -3.34
CA ILE A 40 -6.31 -10.05 -4.27
C ILE A 40 -4.92 -9.97 -3.63
N TRP A 41 -4.82 -9.43 -2.42
CA TRP A 41 -3.53 -9.32 -1.71
C TRP A 41 -2.95 -10.66 -1.26
N THR A 42 -3.78 -11.69 -1.09
CA THR A 42 -3.36 -13.04 -0.67
C THR A 42 -2.92 -13.92 -1.83
N ARG A 43 -3.14 -13.50 -3.09
CA ARG A 43 -2.73 -14.29 -4.26
C ARG A 43 -1.21 -14.55 -4.28
N PRO A 44 -0.79 -15.78 -4.62
CA PRO A 44 0.61 -16.10 -4.81
C PRO A 44 1.14 -15.49 -6.12
N GLY A 45 2.47 -15.49 -6.29
CA GLY A 45 3.15 -15.05 -7.50
C GLY A 45 3.88 -13.71 -7.38
N LEU A 46 3.45 -12.84 -6.45
CA LEU A 46 4.15 -11.62 -6.08
C LEU A 46 4.34 -11.55 -4.57
N SER A 47 5.54 -11.17 -4.15
CA SER A 47 5.84 -10.91 -2.73
C SER A 47 5.07 -9.68 -2.22
N MET A 48 5.03 -9.50 -0.90
CA MET A 48 4.47 -8.26 -0.30
C MET A 48 5.23 -7.03 -0.79
N ARG A 49 6.57 -7.12 -0.85
CA ARG A 49 7.44 -6.07 -1.39
C ARG A 49 7.10 -5.71 -2.83
N ASP A 50 6.89 -6.70 -3.71
CA ASP A 50 6.54 -6.44 -5.11
C ASP A 50 5.16 -5.75 -5.23
N LYS A 51 4.18 -6.21 -4.46
CA LYS A 51 2.85 -5.60 -4.41
C LYS A 51 2.93 -4.16 -3.89
N ARG A 52 3.78 -3.90 -2.90
CA ARG A 52 4.01 -2.55 -2.37
C ARG A 52 4.62 -1.63 -3.41
N LEU A 53 5.67 -2.06 -4.11
CA LEU A 53 6.30 -1.28 -5.16
C LEU A 53 5.32 -0.93 -6.29
N LEU A 54 4.50 -1.90 -6.73
CA LEU A 54 3.46 -1.67 -7.74
C LEU A 54 2.39 -0.70 -7.25
N THR A 55 1.97 -0.84 -6.00
CA THR A 55 0.97 0.06 -5.38
C THR A 55 1.51 1.48 -5.31
N LEU A 56 2.73 1.67 -4.78
CA LEU A 56 3.41 2.97 -4.70
C LEU A 56 3.54 3.62 -6.08
N ALA A 57 4.01 2.87 -7.08
CA ALA A 57 4.12 3.37 -8.44
C ALA A 57 2.76 3.83 -9.01
N ALA A 58 1.70 3.03 -8.81
CA ALA A 58 0.36 3.37 -9.28
C ALA A 58 -0.22 4.61 -8.59
N VAL A 59 -0.12 4.71 -7.26
CA VAL A 59 -0.66 5.86 -6.51
C VAL A 59 0.12 7.15 -6.79
N THR A 60 1.43 7.04 -7.00
CA THR A 60 2.25 8.16 -7.46
C THR A 60 1.87 8.60 -8.87
N ALA A 61 1.64 7.66 -9.80
CA ALA A 61 1.26 7.97 -11.18
C ALA A 61 -0.07 8.72 -11.30
N VAL A 62 -1.04 8.43 -10.41
CA VAL A 62 -2.31 9.16 -10.35
C VAL A 62 -2.27 10.40 -9.45
N GLY A 63 -1.12 10.69 -8.84
CA GLY A 63 -0.91 11.87 -8.00
C GLY A 63 -1.62 11.84 -6.65
N ASN A 64 -1.96 10.65 -6.13
CA ASN A 64 -2.60 10.49 -4.82
C ASN A 64 -1.55 10.46 -3.70
N SER A 65 -1.13 11.66 -3.26
CA SER A 65 -0.10 11.83 -2.24
C SER A 65 -0.50 11.26 -0.87
N ASP A 66 -1.76 11.40 -0.47
CA ASP A 66 -2.21 10.94 0.85
C ASP A 66 -2.11 9.42 0.97
N LEU A 67 -2.55 8.70 -0.07
CA LEU A 67 -2.41 7.25 -0.12
C LEU A 67 -0.95 6.83 -0.27
N ALA A 68 -0.12 7.58 -1.00
CA ALA A 68 1.31 7.29 -1.10
C ALA A 68 1.99 7.36 0.27
N GLU A 69 1.68 8.39 1.07
CA GLU A 69 2.21 8.56 2.43
C GLU A 69 1.79 7.43 3.37
N ILE A 70 0.53 6.98 3.30
CA ILE A 70 0.05 5.81 4.04
C ILE A 70 0.84 4.55 3.65
N GLN A 71 1.05 4.31 2.36
CA GLN A 71 1.73 3.11 1.87
C GLN A 71 3.24 3.14 2.19
N VAL A 72 3.88 4.30 2.17
CA VAL A 72 5.27 4.50 2.59
C VAL A 72 5.44 4.16 4.07
N ASN A 73 4.59 4.69 4.94
CA ASN A 73 4.63 4.39 6.38
C ASN A 73 4.47 2.89 6.64
N ALA A 74 3.47 2.26 5.99
CA ALA A 74 3.24 0.83 6.14
C ALA A 74 4.41 -0.01 5.62
N ALA A 75 5.01 0.35 4.49
CA ALA A 75 6.17 -0.35 3.93
C ALA A 75 7.37 -0.34 4.88
N LEU A 76 7.64 0.81 5.51
CA LEU A 76 8.71 0.96 6.50
C LEU A 76 8.41 0.19 7.78
N HIS A 77 7.19 0.34 8.32
CA HIS A 77 6.78 -0.35 9.54
C HIS A 77 6.84 -1.87 9.40
N ASN A 78 6.47 -2.40 8.24
CA ASN A 78 6.49 -3.82 7.94
C ASN A 78 7.86 -4.33 7.46
N GLU A 79 8.88 -3.46 7.40
CA GLU A 79 10.23 -3.80 6.92
C GLU A 79 10.25 -4.38 5.49
N GLU A 80 9.31 -3.97 4.64
CA GLU A 80 9.20 -4.46 3.26
C GLU A 80 10.22 -3.78 2.34
N ILE A 81 10.49 -2.50 2.57
CA ILE A 81 11.35 -1.62 1.78
C ILE A 81 12.02 -0.62 2.73
N THR A 82 13.33 -0.39 2.59
CA THR A 82 14.03 0.60 3.45
C THR A 82 13.78 2.04 3.00
N ALA A 83 14.07 3.01 3.86
CA ALA A 83 13.96 4.42 3.50
C ALA A 83 14.86 4.79 2.31
N GLU A 84 16.08 4.24 2.25
CA GLU A 84 17.01 4.44 1.13
C GLU A 84 16.45 3.87 -0.18
N GLU A 85 15.86 2.69 -0.15
CA GLU A 85 15.24 2.08 -1.32
C GLU A 85 14.00 2.87 -1.78
N LEU A 86 13.19 3.41 -0.86
CA LEU A 86 12.07 4.29 -1.20
C LEU A 86 12.53 5.61 -1.84
N LYS A 87 13.67 6.16 -1.41
CA LYS A 87 14.30 7.31 -2.08
C LYS A 87 14.69 6.97 -3.51
N GLU A 88 15.30 5.82 -3.75
CA GLU A 88 15.63 5.36 -5.10
C GLU A 88 14.37 5.16 -5.97
N VAL A 89 13.27 4.66 -5.41
CA VAL A 89 11.98 4.58 -6.12
C VAL A 89 11.50 5.96 -6.55
N ALA A 90 11.57 6.97 -5.68
CA ALA A 90 11.16 8.33 -6.02
C ALA A 90 12.04 8.97 -7.11
N VAL A 91 13.36 8.72 -7.05
CA VAL A 91 14.31 9.14 -8.10
C VAL A 91 13.97 8.47 -9.43
N PHE A 92 13.71 7.16 -9.43
CA PHE A 92 13.34 6.43 -10.64
C PHE A 92 12.02 6.93 -11.23
N LEU A 93 10.97 7.02 -10.41
CA LEU A 93 9.64 7.46 -10.85
C LEU A 93 9.61 8.91 -11.33
N THR A 94 10.51 9.78 -10.84
CA THR A 94 10.69 11.13 -11.38
C THR A 94 10.97 11.12 -12.89
N HIS A 95 11.70 10.12 -13.40
CA HIS A 95 12.06 10.04 -14.82
C HIS A 95 10.92 9.51 -15.70
N TYR A 96 10.03 8.68 -15.17
CA TYR A 96 8.94 8.05 -15.92
C TYR A 96 7.59 8.75 -15.75
N LEU A 97 7.37 9.40 -14.59
CA LEU A 97 6.13 10.10 -14.25
C LEU A 97 6.30 11.63 -14.22
N GLY A 98 7.54 12.11 -14.35
CA GLY A 98 7.90 13.51 -14.28
C GLY A 98 8.18 14.00 -12.85
N PHE A 99 8.99 15.06 -12.77
CA PHE A 99 9.39 15.71 -11.52
C PHE A 99 8.23 16.05 -10.57
N PRO A 100 7.08 16.61 -11.02
CA PRO A 100 6.02 16.97 -10.09
C PRO A 100 5.45 15.80 -9.27
N LEU A 101 5.37 14.60 -9.86
CA LEU A 101 4.84 13.41 -9.19
C LEU A 101 5.92 12.70 -8.38
N GLY A 102 7.12 12.53 -8.96
CA GLY A 102 8.24 11.91 -8.25
C GLY A 102 8.68 12.70 -7.02
N SER A 103 8.77 14.03 -7.10
CA SER A 103 9.11 14.88 -5.95
C SER A 103 8.05 14.85 -4.84
N LYS A 104 6.78 14.61 -5.17
CA LYS A 104 5.74 14.39 -4.14
C LYS A 104 5.95 13.08 -3.38
N LEU A 105 6.34 12.01 -4.08
CA LEU A 105 6.69 10.75 -3.42
C LEU A 105 7.95 10.94 -2.56
N ASP A 106 8.99 11.59 -3.07
CA ASP A 106 10.19 11.91 -2.29
C ASP A 106 9.87 12.70 -1.00
N GLY A 107 8.95 13.66 -1.12
CA GLY A 107 8.42 14.42 0.01
C GLY A 107 7.72 13.53 1.03
N ALA A 108 6.89 12.57 0.60
CA ALA A 108 6.23 11.62 1.49
C ALA A 108 7.25 10.74 2.24
N VAL A 109 8.30 10.27 1.56
CA VAL A 109 9.41 9.50 2.17
C VAL A 109 10.20 10.33 3.19
N SER A 110 10.25 11.66 3.05
CA SER A 110 11.00 12.53 3.96
C SER A 110 10.26 12.89 5.25
N LYS A 111 8.94 12.67 5.30
CA LYS A 111 8.10 13.03 6.45
C LYS A 111 8.04 11.96 7.53
N VAL A 112 8.45 10.74 7.18
CA VAL A 112 8.28 9.52 7.97
C VAL A 112 9.56 9.17 8.72
#